data_AF-A0A4Y9R916-F1
#
_entry.id   AF-A0A4Y9R916-F1
#
_cell.length_a   1.000
_cell.length_b   1.000
_cell.length_c   1.000
_cell.angle_alpha   90.00
_cell.angle_beta   90.00
_cell.angle_gamma   90.00
#
_symmetry.space_group_name_H-M   'P 1'
#
loop_
_entity.id
_entity.type
_entity.pdbx_description
1 polymer ?
#
loop_
_entity_poly.entity_id
_entity_poly.type
_entity_poly.pdbx_seq_one_letter_code
_entity_poly.pdbx_strand_id
1 'polypeptide(L)'
;MSARVAGIVIIAFALLLVAQLAGLAGTPADFHSSSAARAEAPVSSAPAESLTTWALTPWTLNAEAAAPYSDRPPVDVADPSNDLDSTGLRIYLRRDTGERADHPVAYAQYGISALMEYQRTGERVWLDRAVRQGEQLVGLHTVRDGAWWYPYSFPWTYYERTLSAPWYSGMAQGQVLSLFVRLAEETGEKRWDEAADRTWASFSQAKTGTEPSFSLVVDDHLYFEEYAGDQPPLLVLNGHIFAMFGLYDYWRHTGNAEAARYFTGGATTVLERMMPAVRVEGGVSYYCVQKPYCQSELWQNQTYHVIHSWQLDTLARLTGDADFTVWADRLRTDWQPPDASK
;
A
#
# COMPACT_ATOMS: atom_id res chain seq x y z
N MET A 1 29.73 -30.52 -18.22
CA MET A 1 28.52 -29.70 -18.44
C MET A 1 28.08 -29.20 -17.06
N SER A 2 28.43 -27.96 -16.72
CA SER A 2 28.16 -27.36 -15.41
C SER A 2 26.99 -26.39 -15.57
N ALA A 3 25.87 -26.70 -14.92
CA ALA A 3 24.70 -25.83 -14.88
C ALA A 3 24.95 -24.74 -13.82
N ARG A 4 25.02 -23.49 -14.27
CA ARG A 4 25.04 -22.31 -13.39
C ARG A 4 23.65 -22.13 -12.80
N VAL A 5 23.53 -22.35 -11.49
CA VAL A 5 22.39 -21.91 -10.69
C VAL A 5 22.52 -20.39 -10.54
N ALA A 6 21.59 -19.64 -11.14
CA ALA A 6 21.45 -18.22 -10.89
C ALA A 6 20.85 -18.04 -9.49
N GLY A 7 21.65 -17.52 -8.56
CA GLY A 7 21.18 -17.14 -7.23
C GLY A 7 20.28 -15.91 -7.33
N ILE A 8 19.00 -16.08 -7.02
CA ILE A 8 18.09 -14.97 -6.74
C ILE A 8 18.42 -14.48 -5.34
N VAL A 9 18.95 -13.27 -5.23
CA VAL A 9 19.15 -12.59 -3.94
C VAL A 9 17.77 -12.12 -3.46
N ILE A 10 17.18 -12.88 -2.54
CA ILE A 10 15.97 -12.46 -1.81
C ILE A 10 16.45 -11.52 -0.70
N ILE A 11 16.23 -10.21 -0.86
CA ILE A 11 16.41 -9.25 0.23
C ILE A 11 15.15 -9.29 1.08
N ALA A 12 15.22 -9.96 2.24
CA ALA A 12 14.21 -9.87 3.28
C ALA A 12 14.16 -8.43 3.82
N PHE A 13 12.98 -7.81 3.81
CA PHE A 13 12.77 -6.50 4.42
C PHE A 13 11.83 -6.65 5.62
N ALA A 14 12.40 -6.83 6.81
CA ALA A 14 11.71 -6.49 8.03
C ALA A 14 11.61 -4.95 8.10
N LEU A 15 10.39 -4.41 8.06
CA LEU A 15 10.11 -2.97 8.17
C LEU A 15 10.41 -2.46 9.60
N LEU A 16 11.67 -2.08 9.84
CA LEU A 16 12.07 -1.24 10.96
C LEU A 16 13.15 -0.27 10.49
N LEU A 17 12.81 1.02 10.38
CA LEU A 17 13.80 2.08 10.19
C LEU A 17 13.66 3.13 11.29
N VAL A 18 14.79 3.37 11.98
CA VAL A 18 15.06 4.48 12.88
C VAL A 18 15.82 5.53 12.06
N ALA A 19 15.38 6.79 12.08
CA ALA A 19 16.19 7.92 11.62
C ALA A 19 16.67 8.72 12.83
N GLN A 20 17.99 8.72 13.07
CA GLN A 20 18.65 9.69 13.94
C GLN A 20 19.26 10.80 13.07
N LEU A 21 18.97 12.05 13.39
CA LEU A 21 19.50 13.24 12.72
C LEU A 21 20.84 13.66 13.33
N ALA A 22 21.85 13.86 12.50
CA ALA A 22 22.99 14.75 12.78
C ALA A 22 23.30 15.53 11.49
N GLY A 23 23.06 16.85 11.53
CA GLY A 23 23.16 17.72 10.37
C GLY A 23 24.58 18.19 10.06
N LEU A 24 24.79 18.63 8.83
CA LEU A 24 25.83 19.59 8.46
C LEU A 24 25.34 20.42 7.26
N ALA A 25 25.54 21.74 7.39
CA ALA A 25 25.09 22.77 6.47
C ALA A 25 25.91 22.80 5.16
N GLY A 26 25.23 23.10 4.05
CA GLY A 26 25.83 23.45 2.76
C GLY A 26 24.94 24.45 2.02
N THR A 27 25.53 25.56 1.58
CA THR A 27 24.90 26.71 0.91
C THR A 27 24.55 26.45 -0.56
N PRO A 28 23.61 27.22 -1.17
CA PRO A 28 22.95 26.85 -2.42
C PRO A 28 23.74 27.28 -3.67
N ALA A 29 23.56 26.56 -4.77
CA ALA A 29 23.95 27.01 -6.10
C ALA A 29 22.72 26.98 -7.03
N ASP A 30 22.51 28.12 -7.68
CA ASP A 30 21.41 28.42 -8.59
C ASP A 30 21.41 27.53 -9.84
N PHE A 31 20.24 27.02 -10.23
CA PHE A 31 19.98 26.56 -11.59
C PHE A 31 18.62 27.04 -12.08
N HIS A 32 18.64 27.67 -13.25
CA HIS A 32 17.48 28.23 -13.96
C HIS A 32 16.52 27.13 -14.42
N SER A 33 15.23 27.30 -14.10
CA SER A 33 14.13 26.47 -14.58
C SER A 33 13.58 26.94 -15.93
N SER A 34 13.19 26.01 -16.80
CA SER A 34 12.01 26.22 -17.64
C SER A 34 11.25 24.91 -17.89
N SER A 35 10.20 24.69 -17.11
CA SER A 35 8.95 24.11 -17.60
C SER A 35 7.82 24.61 -16.69
N ALA A 36 6.74 25.09 -17.29
CA ALA A 36 5.63 25.71 -16.57
C ALA A 36 4.82 24.62 -15.84
N ALA A 37 5.16 24.36 -14.58
CA ALA A 37 4.32 23.61 -13.67
C ALA A 37 3.08 24.44 -13.34
N ARG A 38 1.89 23.96 -13.73
CA ARG A 38 0.63 24.44 -13.14
C ARG A 38 0.73 24.22 -11.63
N ALA A 39 0.63 25.30 -10.86
CA ALA A 39 0.63 25.24 -9.41
C ALA A 39 -0.62 24.49 -8.93
N GLU A 40 -0.49 23.19 -8.64
CA GLU A 40 -1.52 22.44 -7.94
C GLU A 40 -1.66 22.97 -6.51
N ALA A 41 -2.87 23.41 -6.18
CA ALA A 41 -3.27 23.87 -4.86
C ALA A 41 -3.16 22.73 -3.82
N PRO A 42 -2.95 23.04 -2.53
CA PRO A 42 -2.99 22.02 -1.49
C PRO A 42 -4.34 21.31 -1.52
N VAL A 43 -4.34 19.97 -1.41
CA VAL A 43 -5.57 19.21 -1.22
C VAL A 43 -6.12 19.59 0.14
N SER A 44 -7.04 20.55 0.13
CA SER A 44 -7.70 21.09 1.31
C SER A 44 -8.50 19.98 2.00
N SER A 45 -8.84 20.18 3.28
CA SER A 45 -9.93 19.49 3.96
C SER A 45 -11.31 19.80 3.36
N ALA A 46 -11.38 20.12 2.07
CA ALA A 46 -12.61 20.31 1.33
C ALA A 46 -13.50 19.07 1.53
N PRO A 47 -14.83 19.23 1.59
CA PRO A 47 -15.71 18.09 1.69
C PRO A 47 -15.38 17.16 0.51
N ALA A 48 -14.95 15.94 0.82
CA ALA A 48 -14.65 14.93 -0.18
C ALA A 48 -15.85 14.85 -1.14
N GLU A 49 -15.58 14.93 -2.43
CA GLU A 49 -16.63 14.82 -3.44
C GLU A 49 -17.29 13.44 -3.35
N SER A 50 -18.52 13.34 -3.85
CA SER A 50 -19.20 12.04 -3.91
C SER A 50 -18.35 11.03 -4.66
N LEU A 51 -18.27 9.78 -4.20
CA LEU A 51 -17.58 8.69 -4.91
C LEU A 51 -18.41 8.18 -6.10
N THR A 52 -18.83 9.08 -6.98
CA THR A 52 -19.65 8.75 -8.16
C THR A 52 -18.87 8.94 -9.45
N THR A 53 -18.05 9.98 -9.55
CA THR A 53 -17.29 10.33 -10.76
C THR A 53 -15.86 10.72 -10.43
N TRP A 54 -14.93 10.29 -11.28
CA TRP A 54 -13.52 10.68 -11.30
C TRP A 54 -12.94 10.36 -12.69
N ALA A 55 -11.75 10.88 -12.99
CA ALA A 55 -10.99 10.63 -14.20
C ALA A 55 -10.63 9.14 -14.34
N LEU A 56 -10.84 8.60 -15.55
CA LEU A 56 -10.60 7.20 -15.88
C LEU A 56 -9.80 7.11 -17.18
N THR A 57 -8.61 6.54 -17.10
CA THR A 57 -7.87 6.09 -18.28
C THR A 57 -8.52 4.80 -18.79
N PRO A 58 -8.78 4.64 -20.10
CA PRO A 58 -9.55 3.50 -20.63
C PRO A 58 -8.72 2.21 -20.72
N TRP A 59 -8.07 1.80 -19.62
CA TRP A 59 -7.33 0.54 -19.56
C TRP A 59 -8.26 -0.67 -19.53
N THR A 60 -7.75 -1.78 -20.08
CA THR A 60 -8.30 -3.11 -19.85
C THR A 60 -7.34 -3.85 -18.93
N LEU A 61 -7.80 -4.20 -17.73
CA LEU A 61 -6.97 -4.91 -16.76
C LEU A 61 -6.59 -6.29 -17.27
N ASN A 62 -5.33 -6.67 -17.05
CA ASN A 62 -4.76 -7.91 -17.52
C ASN A 62 -5.01 -9.05 -16.50
N ALA A 63 -6.08 -9.81 -16.68
CA ALA A 63 -6.44 -10.93 -15.78
C ALA A 63 -5.38 -12.05 -15.70
N GLU A 64 -4.50 -12.14 -16.69
CA GLU A 64 -3.43 -13.14 -16.79
C GLU A 64 -2.10 -12.66 -16.19
N ALA A 65 -2.04 -11.40 -15.74
CA ALA A 65 -0.86 -10.90 -15.06
C ALA A 65 -0.61 -11.68 -13.76
N ALA A 66 0.66 -11.90 -13.43
CA ALA A 66 1.06 -12.43 -12.14
C ALA A 66 0.44 -11.57 -11.03
N ALA A 67 -0.16 -12.24 -10.04
CA ALA A 67 -0.85 -11.55 -8.95
C ALA A 67 0.12 -10.61 -8.21
N PRO A 68 -0.36 -9.48 -7.66
CA PRO A 68 0.43 -8.65 -6.76
C PRO A 68 1.16 -9.50 -5.70
N TYR A 69 2.32 -9.02 -5.26
CA TYR A 69 3.20 -9.69 -4.28
C TYR A 69 3.91 -10.96 -4.76
N SER A 70 3.54 -11.58 -5.89
CA SER A 70 4.12 -12.87 -6.31
C SER A 70 5.64 -12.82 -6.52
N ASP A 71 6.16 -11.68 -6.95
CA ASP A 71 7.58 -11.40 -7.18
C ASP A 71 8.27 -10.81 -5.95
N ARG A 72 7.50 -10.32 -4.97
CA ARG A 72 7.99 -9.66 -3.77
C ARG A 72 7.03 -9.91 -2.60
N PRO A 73 7.20 -11.02 -1.85
CA PRO A 73 6.39 -11.28 -0.66
C PRO A 73 6.52 -10.12 0.33
N PRO A 74 5.44 -9.69 1.01
CA PRO A 74 5.49 -8.55 1.93
C PRO A 74 6.48 -8.73 3.09
N VAL A 75 6.57 -9.95 3.61
CA VAL A 75 7.49 -10.35 4.67
C VAL A 75 8.14 -11.70 4.35
N ASP A 76 9.37 -11.91 4.79
CA ASP A 76 9.96 -13.24 4.87
C ASP A 76 9.41 -13.94 6.11
N VAL A 77 8.54 -14.94 5.93
CA VAL A 77 7.88 -15.63 7.05
C VAL A 77 8.81 -16.57 7.84
N ALA A 78 10.00 -16.85 7.31
CA ALA A 78 11.03 -17.62 7.99
C ALA A 78 12.01 -16.73 8.79
N ASP A 79 11.96 -15.40 8.62
CA ASP A 79 12.80 -14.48 9.38
C ASP A 79 12.46 -14.58 10.87
N PRO A 80 13.45 -14.94 11.74
CA PRO A 80 13.23 -15.13 13.16
C PRO A 80 12.88 -13.83 13.92
N SER A 81 13.03 -12.66 13.29
CA SER A 81 12.55 -11.39 13.85
C SER A 81 11.03 -11.22 13.77
N ASN A 82 10.32 -12.12 13.08
CA ASN A 82 8.87 -12.17 13.15
C ASN A 82 8.40 -12.81 14.45
N ASP A 83 8.10 -11.97 15.44
CA ASP A 83 7.41 -12.41 16.66
C ASP A 83 6.02 -12.95 16.35
N LEU A 84 5.75 -14.20 16.76
CA LEU A 84 4.46 -14.86 16.67
C LEU A 84 4.03 -15.32 18.07
N ASP A 85 2.72 -15.34 18.34
CA ASP A 85 2.21 -16.02 19.53
C ASP A 85 2.13 -17.54 19.33
N SER A 86 1.73 -18.27 20.37
CA SER A 86 1.65 -19.74 20.35
C SER A 86 0.65 -20.30 19.31
N THR A 87 -0.23 -19.46 18.77
CA THR A 87 -1.18 -19.83 17.70
C THR A 87 -0.65 -19.53 16.31
N GLY A 88 0.54 -18.90 16.21
CA GLY A 88 1.09 -18.44 14.94
C GLY A 88 0.56 -17.08 14.48
N LEU A 89 -0.17 -16.34 15.34
CA LEU A 89 -0.59 -14.98 15.04
C LEU A 89 0.59 -14.02 15.14
N ARG A 90 0.75 -13.10 14.18
CA ARG A 90 1.80 -12.08 14.26
C ARG A 90 1.63 -11.23 15.53
N ILE A 91 2.73 -10.90 16.20
CA ILE A 91 2.75 -9.96 17.32
C ILE A 91 3.30 -8.63 16.82
N TYR A 92 2.46 -7.61 16.79
CA TYR A 92 2.92 -6.25 16.60
C TYR A 92 3.11 -5.57 17.96
N LEU A 93 4.30 -5.00 18.17
CA LEU A 93 4.61 -4.16 19.32
C LEU A 93 4.66 -2.71 18.87
N ARG A 94 3.91 -1.85 19.55
CA ARG A 94 3.86 -0.41 19.25
C ARG A 94 5.24 0.22 19.43
N ARG A 95 5.61 1.10 18.52
CA ARG A 95 6.92 1.79 18.56
C ARG A 95 7.06 2.76 19.72
N ASP A 96 5.95 3.34 20.19
CA ASP A 96 5.95 4.36 21.24
C ASP A 96 5.93 3.77 22.65
N THR A 97 5.22 2.66 22.87
CA THR A 97 5.09 2.04 24.20
C THR A 97 5.74 0.66 24.33
N GLY A 98 6.04 -0.02 23.23
CA GLY A 98 6.46 -1.42 23.22
C GLY A 98 5.33 -2.40 23.55
N GLU A 99 4.11 -1.92 23.78
CA GLU A 99 2.96 -2.76 24.10
C GLU A 99 2.43 -3.46 22.85
N ARG A 100 1.84 -4.65 23.04
CA ARG A 100 1.15 -5.36 21.97
C ARG A 100 -0.08 -4.55 21.51
N ALA A 101 -0.26 -4.44 20.20
CA ALA A 101 -1.48 -3.90 19.59
C ALA A 101 -1.88 -4.69 18.34
N ASP A 102 -3.16 -4.62 17.99
CA ASP A 102 -3.66 -5.16 16.71
C ASP A 102 -3.25 -4.25 15.55
N HIS A 103 -2.60 -4.81 14.53
CA HIS A 103 -2.12 -4.06 13.38
C HIS A 103 -2.57 -4.74 12.08
N PRO A 104 -3.70 -4.28 11.47
CA PRO A 104 -4.29 -4.89 10.29
C PRO A 104 -3.29 -5.21 9.15
N VAL A 105 -2.43 -4.26 8.79
CA VAL A 105 -1.38 -4.45 7.78
C VAL A 105 -0.40 -5.56 8.16
N ALA A 106 -0.04 -5.71 9.44
CA ALA A 106 0.94 -6.72 9.84
C ALA A 106 0.34 -8.13 9.72
N TYR A 107 -0.94 -8.27 10.07
CA TYR A 107 -1.70 -9.51 9.87
C TYR A 107 -1.86 -9.85 8.40
N ALA A 108 -2.28 -8.88 7.58
CA ALA A 108 -2.46 -9.08 6.16
C ALA A 108 -1.16 -9.47 5.44
N GLN A 109 -0.07 -8.73 5.70
CA GLN A 109 1.24 -9.00 5.11
C GLN A 109 1.78 -10.38 5.47
N TYR A 110 1.74 -10.75 6.76
CA TYR A 110 2.18 -12.06 7.20
C TYR A 110 1.31 -13.18 6.59
N GLY A 111 -0.02 -12.99 6.56
CA GLY A 111 -0.94 -13.97 6.00
C GLY A 111 -0.71 -14.19 4.49
N ILE A 112 -0.51 -13.13 3.72
CA ILE A 112 -0.23 -13.20 2.27
C ILE A 112 1.08 -13.97 2.05
N SER A 113 2.16 -13.59 2.74
CA SER A 113 3.44 -14.30 2.62
C SER A 113 3.34 -15.76 3.06
N ALA A 114 2.57 -16.06 4.11
CA ALA A 114 2.37 -17.43 4.57
C ALA A 114 1.61 -18.28 3.54
N LEU A 115 0.61 -17.73 2.84
CA LEU A 115 -0.02 -18.45 1.72
C LEU A 115 0.96 -18.70 0.58
N MET A 116 1.80 -17.72 0.23
CA MET A 116 2.82 -17.92 -0.80
C MET A 116 3.80 -19.03 -0.40
N GLU A 117 4.19 -19.08 0.87
CA GLU A 117 5.07 -20.12 1.39
C GLU A 117 4.39 -21.49 1.44
N TYR A 118 3.09 -21.55 1.76
CA TYR A 118 2.29 -22.77 1.63
C TYR A 118 2.26 -23.28 0.19
N GLN A 119 1.98 -22.41 -0.78
CA GLN A 119 1.96 -22.76 -2.20
C GLN A 119 3.32 -23.25 -2.70
N ARG A 120 4.41 -22.72 -2.13
CA ARG A 120 5.79 -23.12 -2.47
C ARG A 120 6.18 -24.48 -1.88
N THR A 121 5.76 -24.76 -0.64
CA THR A 121 6.28 -25.89 0.16
C THR A 121 5.28 -27.04 0.35
N GLY A 122 3.99 -26.76 0.28
CA GLY A 122 2.90 -27.66 0.69
C GLY A 122 2.79 -27.85 2.20
N GLU A 123 3.59 -27.17 3.03
CA GLU A 123 3.59 -27.37 4.48
C GLU A 123 2.41 -26.67 5.15
N ARG A 124 1.50 -27.47 5.73
CA ARG A 124 0.23 -26.98 6.31
C ARG A 124 0.38 -25.90 7.38
N VAL A 125 1.51 -25.86 8.08
CA VAL A 125 1.78 -24.82 9.10
C VAL A 125 1.63 -23.40 8.53
N TRP A 126 1.99 -23.20 7.26
CA TRP A 126 1.90 -21.89 6.62
C TRP A 126 0.46 -21.53 6.28
N LEU A 127 -0.34 -22.49 5.80
CA LEU A 127 -1.77 -22.29 5.59
C LEU A 127 -2.48 -22.01 6.92
N ASP A 128 -2.19 -22.79 7.96
CA ASP A 128 -2.80 -22.61 9.29
C ASP A 128 -2.47 -21.22 9.86
N ARG A 129 -1.23 -20.74 9.66
CA ARG A 129 -0.82 -19.37 10.06
C ARG A 129 -1.50 -18.28 9.23
N ALA A 130 -1.71 -18.48 7.94
CA ALA A 130 -2.43 -17.55 7.09
C ALA A 130 -3.90 -17.44 7.50
N VAL A 131 -4.57 -18.57 7.68
CA VAL A 131 -5.94 -18.66 8.22
C VAL A 131 -6.01 -17.95 9.56
N ARG A 132 -5.05 -18.17 10.46
CA ARG A 132 -5.02 -17.52 11.77
C ARG A 132 -4.95 -16.00 11.69
N GLN A 133 -4.20 -15.43 10.74
CA GLN A 133 -4.20 -13.97 10.51
C GLN A 133 -5.57 -13.50 10.00
N GLY A 134 -6.15 -14.23 9.04
CA GLY A 134 -7.48 -13.94 8.50
C GLY A 134 -8.56 -13.93 9.59
N GLU A 135 -8.53 -14.92 10.50
CA GLU A 135 -9.46 -15.00 11.63
C GLU A 135 -9.30 -13.84 12.60
N GLN A 136 -8.08 -13.36 12.84
CA GLN A 136 -7.86 -12.15 13.64
C GLN A 136 -8.50 -10.92 12.99
N LEU A 137 -8.36 -10.78 11.68
CA LEU A 137 -8.94 -9.66 10.93
C LEU A 137 -10.48 -9.71 10.93
N VAL A 138 -11.05 -10.90 10.79
CA VAL A 138 -12.50 -11.13 10.99
C VAL A 138 -12.92 -10.76 12.42
N GLY A 139 -12.10 -11.03 13.44
CA GLY A 139 -12.41 -10.63 14.81
C GLY A 139 -12.28 -9.12 15.08
N LEU A 140 -11.39 -8.43 14.36
CA LEU A 140 -11.05 -7.02 14.58
C LEU A 140 -11.99 -6.04 13.86
N HIS A 141 -12.66 -6.48 12.78
CA HIS A 141 -13.42 -5.57 11.94
C HIS A 141 -14.53 -4.85 12.72
N THR A 142 -14.88 -3.67 12.21
CA THR A 142 -16.08 -2.92 12.57
C THR A 142 -16.99 -2.83 11.35
N VAL A 143 -18.29 -2.67 11.57
CA VAL A 143 -19.28 -2.63 10.48
C VAL A 143 -19.86 -1.24 10.33
N ARG A 144 -19.86 -0.72 9.11
CA ARG A 144 -20.60 0.50 8.71
C ARG A 144 -21.42 0.20 7.47
N ASP A 145 -22.74 0.35 7.55
CA ASP A 145 -23.68 0.05 6.46
C ASP A 145 -23.40 -1.28 5.74
N GLY A 146 -23.04 -2.30 6.52
CA GLY A 146 -22.74 -3.64 6.02
C GLY A 146 -21.34 -3.83 5.40
N ALA A 147 -20.48 -2.81 5.33
CA ALA A 147 -19.07 -2.94 4.97
C ALA A 147 -18.19 -3.19 6.18
N TRP A 148 -17.08 -3.90 5.99
CA TRP A 148 -16.08 -4.19 7.01
C TRP A 148 -14.91 -3.22 6.94
N TRP A 149 -14.61 -2.62 8.09
CA TRP A 149 -13.54 -1.65 8.29
C TRP A 149 -12.57 -2.17 9.35
N TYR A 150 -11.25 -2.08 9.14
CA TYR A 150 -10.23 -2.54 10.07
C TYR A 150 -9.62 -1.37 10.85
N PRO A 151 -10.10 -1.07 12.07
CA PRO A 151 -9.62 0.06 12.84
C PRO A 151 -8.24 -0.20 13.44
N TYR A 152 -7.45 0.85 13.52
CA TYR A 152 -6.31 0.95 14.42
C TYR A 152 -6.79 1.56 15.74
N SER A 153 -6.72 0.78 16.82
CA SER A 153 -7.23 1.17 18.14
C SER A 153 -6.21 1.92 19.01
N PHE A 154 -5.12 2.37 18.42
CA PHE A 154 -4.02 3.08 19.08
C PHE A 154 -3.58 4.29 18.26
N PRO A 155 -3.03 5.35 18.89
CA PRO A 155 -2.57 6.52 18.16
C PRO A 155 -1.38 6.18 17.28
N TRP A 156 -1.26 6.86 16.15
CA TRP A 156 -0.13 6.70 15.24
C TRP A 156 0.56 8.03 15.01
N THR A 157 1.83 8.13 15.42
CA THR A 157 2.65 9.31 15.17
C THR A 157 3.60 9.04 14.02
N TYR A 158 3.49 9.84 12.97
CA TYR A 158 4.40 9.86 11.84
C TYR A 158 5.00 11.25 11.70
N TYR A 159 6.32 11.34 11.96
CA TYR A 159 7.04 12.60 12.10
C TYR A 159 6.32 13.58 13.05
N GLU A 160 5.96 14.78 12.59
CA GLU A 160 5.25 15.78 13.38
C GLU A 160 3.72 15.60 13.46
N ARG A 161 3.16 14.51 12.95
CA ARG A 161 1.70 14.29 12.88
C ARG A 161 1.27 13.09 13.71
N THR A 162 0.18 13.25 14.47
CA THR A 162 -0.42 12.16 15.26
C THR A 162 -1.88 11.98 14.87
N LEU A 163 -2.25 10.75 14.52
CA LEU A 163 -3.62 10.29 14.36
C LEU A 163 -4.15 9.82 15.72
N SER A 164 -5.34 10.27 16.08
CA SER A 164 -6.07 9.73 17.23
C SER A 164 -6.75 8.41 16.88
N ALA A 165 -6.81 7.49 17.84
CA ALA A 165 -7.59 6.27 17.68
C ALA A 165 -9.11 6.55 17.81
N PRO A 166 -9.98 5.83 17.08
CA PRO A 166 -9.65 4.91 16.00
C PRO A 166 -9.38 5.66 14.69
N TRP A 167 -8.41 5.16 13.93
CA TRP A 167 -8.15 5.58 12.55
C TRP A 167 -8.13 4.35 11.61
N TYR A 168 -8.18 4.58 10.30
CA TYR A 168 -8.29 3.54 9.28
C TYR A 168 -7.25 3.75 8.18
N SER A 169 -7.02 2.74 7.35
CA SER A 169 -6.01 2.81 6.31
C SER A 169 -6.50 2.16 5.02
N GLY A 170 -6.48 2.90 3.91
CA GLY A 170 -6.75 2.33 2.59
C GLY A 170 -5.78 1.19 2.23
N MET A 171 -4.52 1.31 2.66
CA MET A 171 -3.54 0.24 2.54
C MET A 171 -3.97 -1.00 3.32
N ALA A 172 -4.39 -0.85 4.58
CA ALA A 172 -4.89 -1.98 5.36
C ALA A 172 -6.09 -2.65 4.69
N GLN A 173 -7.08 -1.87 4.24
CA GLN A 173 -8.27 -2.43 3.58
C GLN A 173 -7.89 -3.23 2.33
N GLY A 174 -6.97 -2.72 1.49
CA GLY A 174 -6.53 -3.44 0.30
C GLY A 174 -5.74 -4.71 0.62
N GLN A 175 -4.81 -4.66 1.58
CA GLN A 175 -4.04 -5.86 1.94
C GLN A 175 -4.90 -6.93 2.61
N VAL A 176 -5.87 -6.53 3.44
CA VAL A 176 -6.83 -7.46 4.02
C VAL A 176 -7.74 -8.06 2.95
N LEU A 177 -8.19 -7.26 1.98
CA LEU A 177 -8.95 -7.74 0.82
C LEU A 177 -8.15 -8.78 0.02
N SER A 178 -6.88 -8.50 -0.30
CA SER A 178 -5.97 -9.45 -0.93
C SER A 178 -5.84 -10.75 -0.14
N LEU A 179 -5.68 -10.68 1.19
CA LEU A 179 -5.58 -11.88 2.02
C LEU A 179 -6.87 -12.71 1.97
N PHE A 180 -8.04 -12.09 2.10
CA PHE A 180 -9.31 -12.82 2.07
C PHE A 180 -9.60 -13.45 0.72
N VAL A 181 -9.31 -12.76 -0.38
CA VAL A 181 -9.42 -13.36 -1.73
C VAL A 181 -8.54 -14.61 -1.81
N ARG A 182 -7.27 -14.52 -1.40
CA ARG A 182 -6.34 -15.66 -1.48
C ARG A 182 -6.72 -16.80 -0.54
N LEU A 183 -7.26 -16.50 0.64
CA LEU A 183 -7.81 -17.52 1.54
C LEU A 183 -9.03 -18.21 0.91
N ALA A 184 -9.90 -17.46 0.23
CA ALA A 184 -11.05 -18.03 -0.48
C ALA A 184 -10.59 -18.96 -1.60
N GLU A 185 -9.62 -18.53 -2.43
CA GLU A 185 -9.04 -19.34 -3.50
C GLU A 185 -8.38 -20.62 -2.98
N GLU A 186 -7.58 -20.51 -1.91
CA GLU A 186 -6.80 -21.64 -1.39
C GLU A 186 -7.65 -22.65 -0.60
N THR A 187 -8.63 -22.18 0.18
CA THR A 187 -9.42 -23.05 1.07
C THR A 187 -10.77 -23.47 0.48
N GLY A 188 -11.31 -22.71 -0.47
CA GLY A 188 -12.68 -22.85 -0.96
C GLY A 188 -13.77 -22.56 0.09
N GLU A 189 -13.42 -21.98 1.25
CA GLU A 189 -14.40 -21.68 2.29
C GLU A 189 -15.13 -20.35 1.99
N LYS A 190 -16.45 -20.43 1.79
CA LYS A 190 -17.33 -19.28 1.50
C LYS A 190 -17.24 -18.12 2.52
N ARG A 191 -16.78 -18.36 3.76
CA ARG A 191 -16.60 -17.29 4.76
C ARG A 191 -15.57 -16.25 4.31
N TRP A 192 -14.58 -16.65 3.54
CA TRP A 192 -13.56 -15.74 3.02
C TRP A 192 -14.07 -14.91 1.85
N ASP A 193 -14.93 -15.47 0.99
CA ASP A 193 -15.65 -14.71 -0.03
C ASP A 193 -16.52 -13.63 0.61
N GLU A 194 -17.28 -13.99 1.65
CA GLU A 194 -18.11 -13.02 2.37
C GLU A 194 -17.25 -11.92 3.02
N ALA A 195 -16.13 -12.28 3.63
CA ALA A 195 -15.20 -11.32 4.21
C ALA A 195 -14.60 -10.38 3.13
N ALA A 196 -14.28 -10.91 1.95
CA ALA A 196 -13.79 -10.13 0.81
C ALA A 196 -14.88 -9.17 0.28
N ASP A 197 -16.10 -9.64 0.06
CA ASP A 197 -17.24 -8.82 -0.39
C ASP A 197 -17.52 -7.66 0.57
N ARG A 198 -17.53 -7.97 1.87
CA ARG A 198 -17.76 -6.98 2.93
C ARG A 198 -16.62 -5.98 3.03
N THR A 199 -15.38 -6.41 2.80
CA THR A 199 -14.21 -5.52 2.78
C THR A 199 -14.24 -4.61 1.55
N TRP A 200 -14.49 -5.16 0.37
CA TRP A 200 -14.65 -4.40 -0.87
C TRP A 200 -15.70 -3.30 -0.72
N ALA A 201 -16.83 -3.59 -0.08
CA ALA A 201 -17.88 -2.60 0.14
C ALA A 201 -17.36 -1.30 0.80
N SER A 202 -16.33 -1.37 1.66
CA SER A 202 -15.74 -0.20 2.33
C SER A 202 -15.08 0.78 1.35
N PHE A 203 -14.54 0.30 0.22
CA PHE A 203 -13.93 1.16 -0.80
C PHE A 203 -14.96 2.07 -1.47
N SER A 204 -16.18 1.57 -1.65
CA SER A 204 -17.27 2.30 -2.30
C SER A 204 -18.09 3.20 -1.38
N GLN A 205 -17.76 3.23 -0.08
CA GLN A 205 -18.46 4.06 0.89
C GLN A 205 -17.91 5.48 0.91
N ALA A 206 -18.76 6.42 0.47
CA ALA A 206 -18.46 7.85 0.59
C ALA A 206 -18.38 8.27 2.07
N LYS A 207 -17.66 9.36 2.34
CA LYS A 207 -17.56 9.91 3.68
C LYS A 207 -18.94 10.38 4.17
N THR A 208 -19.37 9.86 5.32
CA THR A 208 -20.61 10.27 6.00
C THR A 208 -20.27 11.01 7.29
N GLY A 209 -20.65 12.28 7.39
CA GLY A 209 -20.39 13.10 8.58
C GLY A 209 -18.90 13.26 8.89
N THR A 210 -18.51 13.00 10.14
CA THR A 210 -17.13 13.12 10.63
C THR A 210 -16.38 11.80 10.65
N GLU A 211 -16.98 10.70 10.22
CA GLU A 211 -16.31 9.40 10.22
C GLU A 211 -15.12 9.42 9.24
N PRO A 212 -13.97 8.82 9.61
CA PRO A 212 -12.86 8.69 8.68
C PRO A 212 -13.25 7.81 7.50
N SER A 213 -12.93 8.28 6.29
CA SER A 213 -12.99 7.49 5.06
C SER A 213 -11.63 7.56 4.39
N PHE A 214 -11.19 6.44 3.83
CA PHE A 214 -9.94 6.36 3.08
C PHE A 214 -10.15 6.59 1.57
N SER A 215 -11.35 6.40 1.03
CA SER A 215 -11.64 6.71 -0.38
C SER A 215 -12.06 8.18 -0.51
N LEU A 216 -11.33 8.94 -1.32
CA LEU A 216 -11.54 10.39 -1.48
C LEU A 216 -11.46 10.76 -2.96
N VAL A 217 -12.32 11.66 -3.44
CA VAL A 217 -12.16 12.30 -4.76
C VAL A 217 -11.76 13.75 -4.55
N VAL A 218 -10.68 14.14 -5.23
CA VAL A 218 -10.10 15.49 -5.16
C VAL A 218 -9.72 15.91 -6.57
N ASP A 219 -10.22 17.07 -7.02
CA ASP A 219 -9.96 17.61 -8.36
C ASP A 219 -10.18 16.54 -9.47
N ASP A 220 -11.31 15.82 -9.38
CA ASP A 220 -11.70 14.73 -10.30
C ASP A 220 -10.78 13.48 -10.25
N HIS A 221 -10.00 13.28 -9.20
CA HIS A 221 -9.08 12.14 -9.07
C HIS A 221 -9.35 11.33 -7.80
N LEU A 222 -9.35 10.01 -7.93
CA LEU A 222 -9.64 9.08 -6.83
C LEU A 222 -8.37 8.73 -6.06
N TYR A 223 -8.40 8.94 -4.75
CA TYR A 223 -7.34 8.59 -3.82
C TYR A 223 -7.79 7.57 -2.77
N PHE A 224 -6.85 6.72 -2.37
CA PHE A 224 -6.95 5.87 -1.18
C PHE A 224 -5.94 6.34 -0.11
N GLU A 225 -6.44 6.97 0.94
CA GLU A 225 -5.64 7.52 2.03
C GLU A 225 -5.09 6.42 2.96
N GLU A 226 -3.77 6.36 3.12
CA GLU A 226 -3.11 5.39 4.02
C GLU A 226 -3.40 5.69 5.49
N TYR A 227 -3.53 6.96 5.85
CA TYR A 227 -3.65 7.43 7.24
C TYR A 227 -4.97 8.19 7.45
N ALA A 228 -6.10 7.49 7.26
CA ALA A 228 -7.44 8.06 7.34
C ALA A 228 -7.91 8.21 8.80
N GLY A 229 -7.78 9.42 9.34
CA GLY A 229 -8.21 9.75 10.71
C GLY A 229 -8.62 11.21 10.87
N ASP A 230 -8.23 11.81 12.00
CA ASP A 230 -8.56 13.18 12.41
C ASP A 230 -7.58 14.24 11.87
N GLN A 231 -6.96 13.97 10.73
CA GLN A 231 -5.92 14.79 10.11
C GLN A 231 -6.20 15.03 8.62
N PRO A 232 -5.71 16.13 8.02
CA PRO A 232 -5.71 16.28 6.57
C PRO A 232 -5.01 15.10 5.88
N PRO A 233 -5.55 14.61 4.74
CA PRO A 233 -5.02 13.42 4.06
C PRO A 233 -3.60 13.69 3.54
N LEU A 234 -2.67 12.78 3.76
CA LEU A 234 -1.28 12.88 3.28
C LEU A 234 -1.14 12.44 1.82
N LEU A 235 -2.03 11.57 1.35
CA LEU A 235 -2.03 10.97 0.02
C LEU A 235 -0.70 10.25 -0.26
N VAL A 236 -0.40 9.27 0.59
CA VAL A 236 0.83 8.46 0.54
C VAL A 236 0.81 7.51 -0.65
N LEU A 237 1.91 7.50 -1.43
CA LEU A 237 1.96 6.77 -2.70
C LEU A 237 1.91 5.26 -2.52
N ASN A 238 2.74 4.69 -1.63
CA ASN A 238 2.75 3.23 -1.47
C ASN A 238 1.42 2.70 -0.95
N GLY A 239 0.79 3.38 0.00
CA GLY A 239 -0.47 2.94 0.59
C GLY A 239 -1.61 3.00 -0.40
N HIS A 240 -1.63 4.03 -1.24
CA HIS A 240 -2.55 4.12 -2.37
C HIS A 240 -2.42 2.91 -3.30
N ILE A 241 -1.20 2.57 -3.72
CA ILE A 241 -0.99 1.46 -4.66
C ILE A 241 -1.26 0.10 -4.00
N PHE A 242 -0.93 -0.08 -2.73
CA PHE A 242 -1.28 -1.31 -2.01
C PHE A 242 -2.79 -1.46 -1.80
N ALA A 243 -3.53 -0.36 -1.64
CA ALA A 243 -5.00 -0.40 -1.65
C ALA A 243 -5.51 -0.97 -2.98
N MET A 244 -4.94 -0.52 -4.10
CA MET A 244 -5.29 -0.99 -5.44
C MET A 244 -4.97 -2.48 -5.66
N PHE A 245 -3.92 -3.02 -5.06
CA PHE A 245 -3.62 -4.46 -5.21
C PHE A 245 -4.75 -5.34 -4.67
N GLY A 246 -5.39 -4.94 -3.58
CA GLY A 246 -6.61 -5.61 -3.09
C GLY A 246 -7.77 -5.53 -4.06
N LEU A 247 -7.96 -4.37 -4.71
CA LEU A 247 -8.99 -4.19 -5.73
C LEU A 247 -8.77 -5.07 -6.95
N TYR A 248 -7.52 -5.20 -7.38
CA TYR A 248 -7.15 -6.09 -8.48
C TYR A 248 -7.40 -7.56 -8.13
N ASP A 249 -6.94 -8.01 -6.95
CA ASP A 249 -7.18 -9.39 -6.48
C ASP A 249 -8.70 -9.68 -6.43
N TYR A 250 -9.49 -8.77 -5.88
CA TYR A 250 -10.94 -8.92 -5.79
C TYR A 250 -11.64 -8.90 -7.15
N TRP A 251 -11.27 -8.00 -8.05
CA TRP A 251 -11.80 -7.98 -9.43
C TRP A 251 -11.48 -9.28 -10.16
N ARG A 252 -10.24 -9.78 -10.05
CA ARG A 252 -9.80 -11.00 -10.71
C ARG A 252 -10.59 -12.22 -10.21
N HIS A 253 -10.85 -12.29 -8.90
CA HIS A 253 -11.60 -13.37 -8.28
C HIS A 253 -13.10 -13.36 -8.61
N THR A 254 -13.71 -12.16 -8.66
CA THR A 254 -15.19 -12.03 -8.72
C THR A 254 -15.72 -11.53 -10.06
N GLY A 255 -14.88 -10.95 -10.91
CA GLY A 255 -15.30 -10.21 -12.09
C GLY A 255 -15.99 -8.87 -11.79
N ASN A 256 -15.90 -8.34 -10.56
CA ASN A 256 -16.61 -7.12 -10.16
C ASN A 256 -16.13 -5.88 -10.93
N ALA A 257 -16.97 -5.39 -11.85
CA ALA A 257 -16.63 -4.26 -12.72
C ALA A 257 -16.41 -2.93 -11.96
N GLU A 258 -17.06 -2.74 -10.80
CA GLU A 258 -16.81 -1.55 -9.97
C GLU A 258 -15.42 -1.62 -9.31
N ALA A 259 -14.97 -2.81 -8.87
CA ALA A 259 -13.61 -2.96 -8.37
C ALA A 259 -12.55 -2.62 -9.42
N ALA A 260 -12.77 -3.04 -10.68
CA ALA A 260 -11.95 -2.59 -11.80
C ALA A 260 -12.02 -1.07 -12.01
N ARG A 261 -13.21 -0.45 -11.92
CA ARG A 261 -13.37 1.01 -12.07
C ARG A 261 -12.63 1.80 -10.99
N TYR A 262 -12.67 1.35 -9.73
CA TYR A 262 -11.92 1.95 -8.63
C TYR A 262 -10.41 1.74 -8.78
N PHE A 263 -9.98 0.54 -9.20
CA PHE A 263 -8.58 0.30 -9.53
C PHE A 263 -8.10 1.27 -10.62
N THR A 264 -8.84 1.36 -11.73
CA THR A 264 -8.51 2.24 -12.86
C THR A 264 -8.43 3.70 -12.43
N GLY A 265 -9.38 4.18 -11.61
CA GLY A 265 -9.34 5.55 -11.08
C GLY A 265 -8.11 5.85 -10.22
N GLY A 266 -7.73 4.91 -9.34
CA GLY A 266 -6.50 5.01 -8.56
C GLY A 266 -5.26 5.02 -9.46
N ALA A 267 -5.19 4.11 -10.44
CA ALA A 267 -4.09 4.03 -11.39
C ALA A 267 -3.96 5.31 -12.25
N THR A 268 -5.07 5.92 -12.68
CA THR A 268 -5.09 7.21 -13.38
C THR A 268 -4.52 8.30 -12.48
N THR A 269 -4.94 8.31 -11.21
CA THR A 269 -4.44 9.26 -10.20
C THR A 269 -2.95 9.12 -9.93
N VAL A 270 -2.42 7.90 -9.94
CA VAL A 270 -0.96 7.67 -9.81
C VAL A 270 -0.19 8.37 -10.93
N LEU A 271 -0.58 8.18 -12.19
CA LEU A 271 0.13 8.77 -13.33
C LEU A 271 -0.07 10.28 -13.46
N GLU A 272 -1.32 10.74 -13.35
CA GLU A 272 -1.66 12.13 -13.65
C GLU A 272 -1.32 13.09 -12.50
N ARG A 273 -1.32 12.60 -11.25
CA ARG A 273 -1.17 13.45 -10.06
C ARG A 273 -0.01 13.04 -9.17
N MET A 274 0.02 11.79 -8.72
CA MET A 274 0.94 11.41 -7.64
C MET A 274 2.39 11.39 -8.11
N MET A 275 2.68 10.76 -9.25
CA MET A 275 4.04 10.62 -9.76
C MET A 275 4.72 11.97 -10.06
N PRO A 276 4.09 12.93 -10.75
CA PRO A 276 4.63 14.27 -10.89
C PRO A 276 4.89 14.98 -9.55
N ALA A 277 4.06 14.74 -8.53
CA ALA A 277 4.16 15.42 -7.25
C ALA A 277 5.24 14.85 -6.31
N VAL A 278 5.52 13.53 -6.38
CA VAL A 278 6.48 12.86 -5.49
C VAL A 278 7.90 12.78 -6.04
N ARG A 279 8.09 12.96 -7.35
CA ARG A 279 9.41 12.80 -7.99
C ARG A 279 10.38 13.90 -7.54
N VAL A 280 11.62 13.51 -7.31
CA VAL A 280 12.77 14.38 -7.06
C VAL A 280 13.86 13.98 -8.04
N GLU A 281 14.16 14.83 -9.02
CA GLU A 281 15.15 14.50 -10.04
C GLU A 281 16.55 14.35 -9.42
N GLY A 282 17.23 13.25 -9.72
CA GLY A 282 18.54 12.94 -9.14
C GLY A 282 18.54 12.67 -7.64
N GLY A 283 17.39 12.36 -7.05
CA GLY A 283 17.26 12.11 -5.62
C GLY A 283 16.18 11.09 -5.26
N VAL A 284 16.01 10.91 -3.95
CA VAL A 284 14.99 10.01 -3.38
C VAL A 284 13.63 10.69 -3.47
N SER A 285 12.66 10.02 -4.09
CA SER A 285 11.26 10.49 -4.17
C SER A 285 10.65 10.74 -2.79
N TYR A 286 9.75 11.71 -2.71
CA TYR A 286 8.92 11.91 -1.52
C TYR A 286 7.98 10.72 -1.28
N TYR A 287 7.65 10.50 -0.02
CA TYR A 287 6.75 9.45 0.44
C TYR A 287 5.27 9.76 0.12
N CYS A 288 4.90 11.03 0.10
CA CYS A 288 3.51 11.49 -0.03
C CYS A 288 3.37 12.76 -0.87
N VAL A 289 2.14 13.12 -1.23
CA VAL A 289 1.85 14.17 -2.24
C VAL A 289 1.65 15.56 -1.62
N GLN A 290 1.15 15.66 -0.39
CA GLN A 290 0.80 16.97 0.21
C GLN A 290 1.98 17.91 0.38
N LYS A 291 2.11 18.89 -0.51
CA LYS A 291 3.25 19.83 -0.55
C LYS A 291 3.62 20.46 0.79
N PRO A 292 2.68 20.95 1.62
CA PRO A 292 3.04 21.61 2.89
C PRO A 292 3.80 20.73 3.88
N TYR A 293 3.69 19.40 3.76
CA TYR A 293 4.32 18.43 4.66
C TYR A 293 5.37 17.60 3.94
N CYS A 294 4.97 17.01 2.80
CA CYS A 294 5.71 15.97 2.12
C CYS A 294 6.92 16.49 1.33
N GLN A 295 6.94 17.76 0.92
CA GLN A 295 8.05 18.30 0.12
C GLN A 295 9.23 18.75 1.00
N SER A 296 9.76 17.82 1.80
CA SER A 296 11.00 18.02 2.57
C SER A 296 11.81 16.72 2.67
N GLU A 297 13.12 16.83 2.94
CA GLU A 297 14.03 15.68 3.05
C GLU A 297 13.59 14.66 4.11
N LEU A 298 12.86 15.11 5.14
CA LEU A 298 12.28 14.24 6.16
C LEU A 298 11.37 13.16 5.54
N TRP A 299 10.70 13.49 4.44
CA TRP A 299 9.76 12.60 3.76
C TRP A 299 10.39 11.88 2.56
N GLN A 300 11.72 11.94 2.41
CA GLN A 300 12.46 11.17 1.43
C GLN A 300 13.04 9.91 2.06
N ASN A 301 12.40 8.76 1.82
CA ASN A 301 12.81 7.49 2.38
C ASN A 301 13.32 6.54 1.28
N GLN A 302 14.59 6.12 1.40
CA GLN A 302 15.27 5.28 0.42
C GLN A 302 14.60 3.91 0.23
N THR A 303 14.09 3.31 1.29
CA THR A 303 13.38 2.02 1.22
C THR A 303 12.08 2.19 0.42
N TYR A 304 11.30 3.24 0.70
CA TYR A 304 10.06 3.48 -0.02
C TYR A 304 10.27 3.86 -1.48
N HIS A 305 11.36 4.54 -1.82
CA HIS A 305 11.71 4.81 -3.22
C HIS A 305 11.87 3.51 -4.05
N VAL A 306 12.52 2.50 -3.48
CA VAL A 306 12.63 1.17 -4.11
C VAL A 306 11.26 0.46 -4.16
N ILE A 307 10.40 0.67 -3.16
CA ILE A 307 9.03 0.13 -3.17
C ILE A 307 8.20 0.79 -4.27
N HIS A 308 8.26 2.12 -4.42
CA HIS A 308 7.52 2.85 -5.44
C HIS A 308 7.88 2.37 -6.85
N SER A 309 9.17 2.22 -7.17
CA SER A 309 9.58 1.70 -8.49
C SER A 309 9.04 0.28 -8.77
N TRP A 310 9.07 -0.62 -7.79
CA TRP A 310 8.47 -1.96 -7.93
C TRP A 310 6.94 -1.93 -8.05
N GLN A 311 6.27 -1.07 -7.29
CA GLN A 311 4.82 -0.90 -7.38
C GLN A 311 4.40 -0.40 -8.76
N LEU A 312 5.15 0.54 -9.34
CA LEU A 312 4.92 1.03 -10.70
C LEU A 312 5.11 -0.08 -11.73
N ASP A 313 6.18 -0.87 -11.66
CA ASP A 313 6.32 -2.05 -12.54
C ASP A 313 5.16 -3.04 -12.39
N THR A 314 4.64 -3.18 -11.17
CA THR A 314 3.46 -4.02 -10.93
C THR A 314 2.25 -3.42 -11.63
N LEU A 315 1.97 -2.13 -11.47
CA LEU A 315 0.88 -1.45 -12.19
C LEU A 315 1.02 -1.57 -13.71
N ALA A 316 2.24 -1.49 -14.26
CA ALA A 316 2.49 -1.70 -15.69
C ALA A 316 2.01 -3.09 -16.15
N ARG A 317 2.30 -4.14 -15.37
CA ARG A 317 1.84 -5.51 -15.68
C ARG A 317 0.31 -5.66 -15.60
N LEU A 318 -0.30 -5.06 -14.58
CA LEU A 318 -1.74 -5.19 -14.31
C LEU A 318 -2.58 -4.36 -15.30
N THR A 319 -2.09 -3.22 -15.76
CA THR A 319 -2.78 -2.31 -16.70
C THR A 319 -2.42 -2.56 -18.16
N GLY A 320 -1.23 -3.13 -18.42
CA GLY A 320 -0.63 -3.21 -19.74
C GLY A 320 -0.02 -1.90 -20.24
N ASP A 321 -0.01 -0.84 -19.41
CA ASP A 321 0.49 0.48 -19.80
C ASP A 321 1.98 0.66 -19.44
N ALA A 322 2.79 0.95 -20.46
CA ALA A 322 4.22 1.14 -20.32
C ALA A 322 4.61 2.43 -19.59
N ASP A 323 3.71 3.42 -19.48
CA ASP A 323 4.00 4.69 -18.79
C ASP A 323 4.35 4.48 -17.32
N PHE A 324 3.77 3.45 -16.68
CA PHE A 324 4.17 3.05 -15.33
C PHE A 324 5.64 2.60 -15.27
N THR A 325 6.08 1.76 -16.21
CA THR A 325 7.49 1.35 -16.30
C THR A 325 8.41 2.54 -16.60
N VAL A 326 7.99 3.48 -17.45
CA VAL A 326 8.74 4.72 -17.70
C VAL A 326 8.94 5.51 -16.40
N TRP A 327 7.91 5.61 -15.56
CA TRP A 327 8.04 6.25 -14.24
C TRP A 327 8.92 5.44 -13.27
N ALA A 328 8.81 4.12 -13.27
CA ALA A 328 9.67 3.24 -12.46
C ALA A 328 11.16 3.44 -12.81
N ASP A 329 11.48 3.50 -14.10
CA ASP A 329 12.84 3.69 -14.60
C ASP A 329 13.38 5.09 -14.34
N ARG A 330 12.51 6.11 -14.35
CA ARG A 330 12.88 7.47 -13.89
C ARG A 330 13.30 7.44 -12.43
N LEU A 331 12.51 6.81 -11.54
CA LEU A 331 12.89 6.69 -10.13
C LEU A 331 14.24 5.99 -9.97
N ARG A 332 14.44 4.84 -10.65
CA ARG A 332 15.73 4.12 -10.63
C ARG A 332 16.90 4.92 -11.21
N THR A 333 16.64 5.86 -12.11
CA THR A 333 17.67 6.75 -12.65
C THR A 333 17.98 7.87 -11.68
N ASP A 334 16.96 8.39 -10.99
CA ASP A 334 17.08 9.46 -9.99
C ASP A 334 17.88 8.97 -8.77
N TRP A 335 17.64 7.73 -8.31
CA TRP A 335 18.40 7.15 -7.20
C TRP A 335 18.44 5.61 -7.24
N GLN A 336 19.57 5.03 -6.83
CA GLN A 336 19.73 3.58 -6.61
C GLN A 336 20.39 3.30 -5.26
N PRO A 337 20.10 2.12 -4.66
CA PRO A 337 20.82 1.68 -3.47
C PRO A 337 22.33 1.66 -3.72
N PRO A 338 23.16 2.08 -2.75
CA PRO A 338 24.62 2.13 -2.89
C PRO A 338 25.29 0.80 -3.31
N ASP A 339 24.59 -0.33 -3.14
CA ASP A 339 25.09 -1.68 -3.46
C ASP A 339 24.50 -2.27 -4.75
N ALA A 340 23.67 -1.53 -5.52
CA ALA A 340 23.07 -2.04 -6.76
C ALA A 340 24.04 -2.13 -7.95
N SER A 341 25.28 -1.62 -7.79
CA SER A 341 26.26 -1.47 -8.87
C SER A 341 27.55 -2.28 -8.67
N LYS A 342 27.51 -3.43 -7.99
CA LYS A 342 28.67 -4.35 -7.89
C LYS A 342 28.34 -5.78 -8.25
#